data_AF-A0A960NTL0-F1
#
_entry.id   AF-A0A960NTL0-F1
#
_cell.length_a   1.000
_cell.length_b   1.000
_cell.length_c   1.000
_cell.angle_alpha   90.00
_cell.angle_beta   90.00
_cell.angle_gamma   90.00
#
_symmetry.space_group_name_H-M   'P 1'
#
loop_
_entity.id
_entity.type
_entity.pdbx_description
1 polymer ?
#
loop_
_entity_poly.entity_id
_entity_poly.type
_entity_poly.pdbx_seq_one_letter_code
_entity_poly.pdbx_strand_id
1 'polypeptide(L)'
;MNPIQLDQAYNEFISNLSSWIPEGILEVDMELLEETGLLSHASFEEEKNQEQLPHYFHVIETSDKVTLFNHQFAIWIVPKIIDEVPTTIVMISLITQGHPHLEIVFSTKGVYNTPKFVLRMLKYYLSEVIDTEEAISSIGK
;
A
#
# COMPACT_ATOMS: atom_id res chain seq x y z
N MET A 1 12.69 7.15 -11.44
CA MET A 1 12.63 5.69 -11.70
C MET A 1 11.79 5.46 -12.94
N ASN A 2 12.12 4.45 -13.76
CA ASN A 2 11.36 4.15 -14.98
C ASN A 2 10.50 2.87 -14.83
N PRO A 3 9.54 2.62 -15.74
CA PRO A 3 8.67 1.44 -15.67
C PRO A 3 9.41 0.09 -15.61
N ILE A 4 10.55 -0.04 -16.28
CA ILE A 4 11.33 -1.28 -16.31
C ILE A 4 11.92 -1.57 -14.92
N GLN A 5 12.46 -0.56 -14.26
CA GLN A 5 13.02 -0.68 -12.90
C GLN A 5 11.94 -1.03 -11.87
N LEU A 6 10.73 -0.46 -12.01
CA LEU A 6 9.59 -0.77 -11.15
C LEU A 6 9.15 -2.23 -11.29
N ASP A 7 9.09 -2.75 -12.52
CA ASP A 7 8.71 -4.15 -12.75
C ASP A 7 9.81 -5.12 -12.28
N GLN A 8 11.09 -4.76 -12.44
CA GLN A 8 12.21 -5.55 -11.89
C GLN A 8 12.11 -5.66 -10.37
N ALA A 9 11.94 -4.54 -9.66
CA ALA A 9 11.80 -4.53 -8.21
C ALA A 9 10.57 -5.34 -7.75
N TYR A 10 9.44 -5.19 -8.44
CA TYR A 10 8.25 -6.00 -8.21
C TYR A 10 8.54 -7.51 -8.28
N ASN A 11 9.22 -7.95 -9.34
CA ASN A 11 9.54 -9.36 -9.55
C ASN A 11 10.51 -9.88 -8.48
N GLU A 12 11.47 -9.07 -8.06
CA GLU A 12 12.39 -9.39 -6.95
C GLU A 12 11.64 -9.58 -5.63
N PHE A 13 10.75 -8.64 -5.29
CA PHE A 13 9.95 -8.70 -4.06
C PHE A 13 9.02 -9.90 -4.03
N ILE A 14 8.25 -10.12 -5.10
CA ILE A 14 7.25 -11.20 -5.12
C ILE A 14 7.88 -12.59 -5.14
N SER A 15 9.08 -12.73 -5.73
CA SER A 15 9.79 -14.01 -5.81
C SER A 15 10.29 -14.50 -4.44
N ASN A 16 10.51 -13.59 -3.50
CA ASN A 16 11.07 -13.92 -2.18
C ASN A 16 10.54 -13.01 -1.07
N LEU A 17 9.22 -12.83 -1.00
CA LEU A 17 8.59 -11.84 -0.13
C LEU A 17 8.96 -12.00 1.35
N SER A 18 9.09 -13.25 1.81
CA SER A 18 9.46 -13.58 3.19
C SER A 18 10.86 -13.11 3.59
N SER A 19 11.76 -12.91 2.63
CA SER A 19 13.09 -12.34 2.88
C SER A 19 13.08 -10.82 3.00
N TRP A 20 12.11 -10.16 2.37
CA TRP A 20 11.98 -8.70 2.32
C TRP A 20 11.15 -8.15 3.47
N ILE A 21 10.09 -8.87 3.86
CA ILE A 21 9.29 -8.55 5.05
C ILE A 21 9.24 -9.78 5.96
N PRO A 22 10.11 -9.86 6.97
CA PRO A 22 10.10 -10.93 7.96
C PRO A 22 8.77 -11.01 8.74
N GLU A 23 8.06 -9.88 8.87
CA GLU A 23 6.74 -9.78 9.52
C GLU A 23 5.61 -10.40 8.68
N GLY A 24 5.87 -10.69 7.41
CA GLY A 24 4.89 -11.25 6.48
C GLY A 24 3.89 -10.25 5.94
N ILE A 25 2.82 -10.78 5.32
CA ILE A 25 1.72 -9.97 4.78
C ILE A 25 0.75 -9.65 5.92
N LEU A 26 0.51 -8.36 6.15
CA LEU A 26 -0.51 -7.91 7.09
C LEU A 26 -1.90 -8.16 6.51
N GLU A 27 -2.63 -9.12 7.07
CA GLU A 27 -4.01 -9.35 6.68
C GLU A 27 -4.93 -8.32 7.34
N VAL A 28 -5.56 -7.47 6.52
CA VAL A 28 -6.51 -6.46 7.01
C VAL A 28 -7.90 -7.10 7.10
N ASP A 29 -8.38 -7.25 8.34
CA ASP A 29 -9.75 -7.72 8.61
C ASP A 29 -10.77 -6.60 8.35
N MET A 30 -11.18 -6.52 7.09
CA MET A 30 -12.14 -5.50 6.65
C MET A 30 -13.54 -5.71 7.23
N GLU A 31 -13.93 -6.94 7.53
CA GLU A 31 -15.23 -7.27 8.10
C GLU A 31 -15.31 -6.73 9.53
N LEU A 32 -14.30 -7.02 10.35
CA LEU A 32 -14.18 -6.48 11.70
C LEU A 32 -14.19 -4.95 11.71
N LEU A 33 -13.46 -4.31 10.80
CA LEU A 33 -13.43 -2.85 10.70
C LEU A 33 -14.82 -2.27 10.33
N GLU A 34 -15.61 -2.97 9.52
CA GLU A 34 -16.98 -2.56 9.23
C GLU A 34 -17.89 -2.72 10.45
N GLU A 35 -17.88 -3.91 11.06
CA GLU A 35 -18.73 -4.26 12.20
C GLU A 35 -18.51 -3.36 13.41
N THR A 36 -17.26 -2.98 13.65
CA THR A 36 -16.87 -2.08 14.75
C THR A 36 -17.18 -0.62 14.45
N GLY A 37 -17.65 -0.30 13.24
CA GLY A 37 -17.87 1.07 12.80
C GLY A 37 -16.58 1.86 12.57
N LEU A 38 -15.41 1.20 12.58
CA LEU A 38 -14.12 1.80 12.24
C LEU A 38 -14.00 2.09 10.73
N LEU A 39 -14.83 1.50 9.88
CA LEU A 39 -14.99 1.97 8.50
C LEU A 39 -16.07 3.05 8.34
N SER A 40 -16.85 3.34 9.39
CA SER A 40 -17.95 4.30 9.28
C SER A 40 -17.43 5.72 9.01
N HIS A 41 -18.24 6.50 8.31
CA HIS A 41 -17.88 7.82 7.83
C HIS A 41 -17.54 8.81 8.96
N ALA A 42 -18.13 8.69 10.14
CA ALA A 42 -18.00 9.68 11.21
C ALA A 42 -16.63 9.72 11.90
N SER A 43 -15.93 8.58 12.02
CA SER A 43 -14.60 8.50 12.63
C SER A 43 -13.48 9.03 11.73
N PHE A 44 -13.78 9.36 10.46
CA PHE A 44 -12.80 9.75 9.44
C PHE A 44 -13.22 10.99 8.65
N GLU A 45 -14.36 11.61 8.97
CA GLU A 45 -14.89 12.81 8.28
C GLU A 45 -14.28 14.14 8.76
N GLU A 46 -13.43 14.13 9.79
CA GLU A 46 -12.72 15.34 10.24
C GLU A 46 -11.68 15.84 9.21
N GLU A 47 -11.38 15.06 8.16
CA GLU A 47 -10.39 15.40 7.13
C GLU A 47 -10.98 15.66 5.74
N LYS A 48 -12.18 16.26 5.63
CA LYS A 48 -12.74 16.70 4.33
C LYS A 48 -11.87 17.72 3.56
N ASN A 49 -10.76 18.18 4.11
CA ASN A 49 -9.74 18.98 3.40
C ASN A 49 -8.53 18.16 2.90
N GLN A 50 -8.47 16.85 3.10
CA GLN A 50 -7.34 15.97 2.74
C GLN A 50 -7.72 14.89 1.70
N GLU A 51 -8.73 15.14 0.85
CA GLU A 51 -9.22 14.11 -0.10
C GLU A 51 -8.20 13.70 -1.17
N GLN A 52 -7.09 14.41 -1.32
CA GLN A 52 -6.02 14.01 -2.23
C GLN A 52 -5.05 13.10 -1.47
N LEU A 53 -4.68 11.93 -2.03
CA LEU A 53 -3.38 11.36 -1.65
C LEU A 53 -2.39 12.53 -1.74
N PRO A 54 -1.57 12.83 -0.71
CA PRO A 54 -0.77 14.04 -0.64
C PRO A 54 0.26 14.19 -1.78
N HIS A 55 0.33 13.20 -2.67
CA HIS A 55 1.26 13.13 -3.76
C HIS A 55 0.55 12.79 -5.09
N TYR A 56 0.94 13.50 -6.15
CA TYR A 56 0.58 13.13 -7.51
C TYR A 56 1.31 11.83 -7.88
N PHE A 57 0.54 10.76 -8.07
CA PHE A 57 1.06 9.47 -8.53
C PHE A 57 0.93 9.34 -10.05
N HIS A 58 1.95 8.77 -10.67
CA HIS A 58 1.84 8.18 -11.99
C HIS A 58 1.27 6.77 -11.86
N VAL A 59 0.46 6.38 -12.84
CA VAL A 59 -0.24 5.08 -12.86
C VAL A 59 0.23 4.27 -14.06
N ILE A 60 0.58 3.01 -13.83
CA ILE A 60 0.78 2.00 -14.88
C ILE A 60 -0.18 0.86 -14.60
N GLU A 61 -1.04 0.54 -15.56
CA GLU A 61 -1.99 -0.56 -15.47
C GLU A 61 -1.57 -1.69 -16.41
N THR A 62 -1.54 -2.90 -15.86
CA THR A 62 -1.35 -4.14 -16.61
C THR A 62 -2.48 -5.10 -16.28
N SER A 63 -2.55 -6.24 -16.98
CA SER A 63 -3.59 -7.24 -16.72
C SER A 63 -3.46 -7.91 -15.34
N ASP A 64 -2.26 -7.88 -14.75
CA ASP A 64 -1.94 -8.54 -13.48
C ASP A 64 -1.86 -7.59 -12.28
N LYS A 65 -1.64 -6.28 -12.50
CA LYS A 65 -1.45 -5.31 -11.40
C LYS A 65 -1.70 -3.87 -11.82
N VAL A 66 -1.89 -3.02 -10.82
CA VAL A 66 -1.78 -1.56 -10.94
C VAL A 66 -0.54 -1.11 -10.16
N THR A 67 0.30 -0.30 -10.81
CA THR A 67 1.48 0.31 -10.18
C THR A 67 1.27 1.80 -10.02
N LEU A 68 1.35 2.30 -8.79
CA LEU A 68 1.34 3.72 -8.46
C LEU A 68 2.75 4.12 -8.06
N PHE A 69 3.31 5.16 -8.67
CA PHE A 69 4.64 5.62 -8.26
C PHE A 69 4.81 7.14 -8.38
N ASN A 70 5.71 7.69 -7.59
CA ASN A 70 6.13 9.09 -7.66
C ASN A 70 7.62 9.20 -7.29
N HIS A 71 8.09 10.34 -6.75
CA HIS A 71 9.49 10.47 -6.33
C HIS A 71 9.83 9.72 -5.03
N GLN A 72 8.83 9.45 -4.18
CA GLN A 72 8.98 8.93 -2.82
C GLN A 72 8.50 7.49 -2.69
N PHE A 73 7.45 7.12 -3.42
CA PHE A 73 6.79 5.84 -3.27
C PHE A 73 6.75 5.06 -4.58
N ALA A 74 6.87 3.74 -4.46
CA ALA A 74 6.47 2.77 -5.45
C ALA A 74 5.49 1.80 -4.80
N ILE A 75 4.30 1.63 -5.39
CA ILE A 75 3.21 0.85 -4.82
C ILE A 75 2.70 -0.10 -5.88
N TRP A 76 2.54 -1.38 -5.54
CA TRP A 76 1.96 -2.39 -6.42
C TRP A 76 0.69 -2.95 -5.79
N ILE A 77 -0.41 -2.86 -6.54
CA ILE A 77 -1.72 -3.38 -6.18
C ILE A 77 -2.00 -4.60 -7.07
N VAL A 78 -2.01 -5.78 -6.47
CA VAL A 78 -2.02 -7.06 -7.19
C VAL A 78 -3.29 -7.84 -6.81
N PRO A 79 -4.34 -7.81 -7.66
CA PRO A 79 -5.51 -8.65 -7.47
C PRO A 79 -5.16 -10.12 -7.77
N LYS A 80 -5.61 -11.02 -6.91
CA LYS A 80 -5.41 -12.48 -7.01
C LYS A 80 -6.65 -13.22 -6.52
N ILE A 81 -6.73 -14.50 -6.86
CA ILE A 81 -7.63 -15.46 -6.22
C ILE A 81 -6.74 -16.39 -5.40
N ILE A 82 -6.96 -16.43 -4.09
CA ILE A 82 -6.22 -17.29 -3.15
C ILE A 82 -7.26 -18.13 -2.43
N ASP A 83 -7.17 -19.45 -2.52
CA ASP A 83 -8.13 -20.40 -1.94
C ASP A 83 -9.60 -20.06 -2.30
N GLU A 84 -9.85 -19.76 -3.57
CA GLU A 84 -11.15 -19.33 -4.12
C GLU A 84 -11.67 -17.97 -3.62
N VAL A 85 -10.90 -17.26 -2.79
CA VAL A 85 -11.26 -15.94 -2.27
C VAL A 85 -10.58 -14.82 -3.06
N PRO A 86 -11.33 -13.84 -3.59
CA PRO A 86 -10.76 -12.64 -4.17
C PRO A 86 -9.93 -11.87 -3.14
N THR A 87 -8.64 -11.73 -3.41
CA THR A 87 -7.66 -11.11 -2.51
C THR A 87 -6.86 -10.07 -3.27
N THR A 88 -6.69 -8.89 -2.71
CA THR A 88 -5.78 -7.87 -3.24
C THR A 88 -4.60 -7.75 -2.30
N ILE A 89 -3.40 -7.95 -2.84
CA ILE A 89 -2.15 -7.71 -2.13
C ILE A 89 -1.65 -6.34 -2.54
N VAL A 90 -1.30 -5.51 -1.57
CA VAL A 90 -0.73 -4.18 -1.78
C VAL A 90 0.66 -4.15 -1.17
N MET A 91 1.65 -3.78 -1.98
CA MET A 91 3.05 -3.65 -1.58
C MET A 91 3.42 -2.18 -1.66
N ILE A 92 3.90 -1.60 -0.56
CA ILE A 92 4.31 -0.20 -0.44
C ILE A 92 5.81 -0.16 -0.23
N SER A 93 6.50 0.56 -1.12
CA SER A 93 7.93 0.81 -1.03
C SER A 93 8.27 2.29 -0.97
N LEU A 94 9.29 2.63 -0.19
CA LEU A 94 9.98 3.91 -0.25
C LEU A 94 11.06 3.89 -1.33
N ILE A 95 11.24 5.02 -2.01
CA ILE A 95 12.27 5.20 -3.02
C ILE A 95 13.44 5.91 -2.37
N THR A 96 14.46 5.15 -1.98
CA THR A 96 15.70 5.71 -1.44
C THR A 96 16.83 5.52 -2.44
N GLN A 97 17.59 6.59 -2.71
CA GLN A 97 18.71 6.57 -3.65
C GLN A 97 18.35 6.04 -5.06
N GLY A 98 17.09 6.18 -5.46
CA GLY A 98 16.58 5.74 -6.77
C GLY A 98 16.14 4.27 -6.84
N HIS A 99 16.19 3.55 -5.72
CA HIS A 99 15.78 2.15 -5.61
C HIS A 99 14.56 2.01 -4.68
N PRO A 100 13.56 1.17 -5.03
CA PRO A 100 12.49 0.82 -4.11
C PRO A 100 13.02 -0.04 -2.95
N HIS A 101 12.60 0.28 -1.73
CA HIS A 101 12.77 -0.52 -0.53
C HIS A 101 11.39 -0.84 0.01
N LEU A 102 11.09 -2.13 0.16
CA LEU A 102 9.78 -2.59 0.57
C LEU A 102 9.57 -2.36 2.07
N GLU A 103 8.57 -1.56 2.41
CA GLU A 103 8.26 -1.16 3.78
C GLU A 103 7.09 -1.97 4.35
N ILE A 104 5.99 -2.03 3.59
CA ILE A 104 4.74 -2.62 4.07
C ILE A 104 4.15 -3.49 2.97
N VAL A 105 3.64 -4.67 3.35
CA VAL A 105 2.76 -5.46 2.50
C VAL A 105 1.51 -5.80 3.28
N PHE A 106 0.35 -5.45 2.73
CA PHE A 106 -0.93 -5.80 3.32
C PHE A 106 -1.83 -6.48 2.29
N SER A 107 -2.83 -7.21 2.77
CA SER A 107 -3.84 -7.82 1.92
C SER A 107 -5.25 -7.59 2.43
N THR A 108 -6.18 -7.38 1.50
CA THR A 108 -7.62 -7.34 1.75
C THR A 108 -8.30 -8.48 0.98
N LYS A 109 -9.26 -9.17 1.60
CA LYS A 109 -9.93 -10.32 0.99
C LYS A 109 -11.46 -10.24 1.06
N GLY A 110 -12.13 -11.07 0.27
CA GLY A 110 -13.58 -11.26 0.34
C GLY A 110 -14.40 -10.09 -0.23
N VAL A 111 -15.63 -9.92 0.28
CA VAL A 111 -16.62 -8.96 -0.25
C VAL A 111 -16.20 -7.49 -0.09
N TYR A 112 -15.27 -7.22 0.83
CA TYR A 112 -14.72 -5.89 1.11
C TYR A 112 -13.49 -5.54 0.29
N ASN A 113 -13.06 -6.44 -0.60
CA ASN A 113 -12.00 -6.17 -1.56
C ASN A 113 -12.48 -5.24 -2.69
N THR A 114 -12.83 -3.99 -2.32
CA THR A 114 -13.29 -2.96 -3.24
C THR A 114 -12.26 -1.83 -3.34
N PRO A 115 -12.16 -1.13 -4.47
CA PRO A 115 -11.21 -0.02 -4.63
C PRO A 115 -11.33 1.05 -3.54
N LYS A 116 -12.55 1.35 -3.08
CA LYS A 116 -12.79 2.34 -2.00
C LYS A 116 -12.04 1.97 -0.73
N PHE A 117 -12.12 0.72 -0.31
CA PHE A 117 -11.50 0.25 0.93
C PHE A 117 -9.99 0.08 0.78
N VAL A 118 -9.54 -0.48 -0.34
CA VAL A 118 -8.10 -0.63 -0.63
C VAL A 118 -7.40 0.73 -0.66
N LEU A 119 -7.99 1.73 -1.33
CA LEU A 119 -7.42 3.08 -1.39
C LEU A 119 -7.43 3.78 -0.02
N ARG A 120 -8.41 3.50 0.82
CA ARG A 120 -8.48 4.04 2.19
C ARG A 120 -7.37 3.47 3.07
N MET A 121 -7.15 2.15 3.02
CA MET A 121 -6.04 1.50 3.72
C MET A 121 -4.69 2.00 3.19
N LEU A 122 -4.58 2.17 1.87
CA LEU A 122 -3.38 2.73 1.27
C LEU A 122 -3.07 4.12 1.80
N LYS A 123 -4.06 5.02 1.88
CA LYS A 123 -3.89 6.36 2.46
C LYS A 123 -3.37 6.29 3.89
N TYR A 124 -3.99 5.46 4.73
CA TYR A 124 -3.59 5.27 6.12
C TYR A 124 -2.11 4.86 6.23
N TYR A 125 -1.70 3.79 5.53
CA TYR A 125 -0.32 3.32 5.61
C TYR A 125 0.69 4.30 5.02
N LEU A 126 0.33 5.06 3.98
CA LEU A 126 1.22 6.09 3.45
C LEU A 126 1.47 7.19 4.48
N SER A 127 0.45 7.64 5.21
CA SER A 127 0.63 8.62 6.29
C SER A 127 1.54 8.08 7.40
N GLU A 128 1.30 6.85 7.87
CA GLU A 128 2.13 6.21 8.91
C GLU A 128 3.61 6.09 8.50
N VAL A 129 3.88 5.75 7.23
CA VAL A 129 5.25 5.67 6.71
C VAL A 129 5.90 7.06 6.67
N ILE A 130 5.17 8.10 6.27
CA ILE A 130 5.67 9.48 6.27
C ILE A 130 6.00 9.93 7.70
N ASP A 131 5.08 9.74 8.64
CA ASP A 131 5.25 10.14 10.03
C ASP A 131 6.45 9.43 10.67
N THR A 132 6.65 8.15 10.33
CA THR A 132 7.81 7.36 10.77
C THR A 132 9.12 7.93 10.22
N GLU A 133 9.18 8.24 8.92
CA GLU A 133 10.36 8.83 8.28
C GLU A 133 10.70 10.21 8.88
N GLU A 134 9.69 11.04 9.13
CA GLU A 134 9.88 12.35 9.77
C GLU A 134 10.42 12.22 11.19
N ALA A 135 9.85 11.32 11.99
CA ALA A 135 10.31 11.05 13.35
C ALA A 135 11.78 10.59 13.36
N ILE A 136 12.16 9.64 12.49
CA ILE A 136 13.54 9.16 12.37
C ILE A 136 14.48 10.30 11.95
N SER A 137 14.08 11.11 10.97
CA SER A 137 14.88 12.24 10.49
C SER A 137 15.15 13.29 11.58
N SER A 138 14.23 13.44 12.54
CA SER A 138 14.32 14.39 13.65
C SER A 138 15.30 13.93 14.74
N ILE A 139 15.52 12.62 14.90
CA ILE A 139 16.45 12.04 15.88
C ILE A 139 17.91 12.17 15.41
N GLY A 140 18.13 12.25 14.09
CA GLY A 140 19.45 12.42 13.48
C GLY A 140 20.01 13.85 13.46
N LYS A 141 19.32 14.83 14.07
CA LYS A 141 19.76 16.23 14.23
C LYS A 141 20.16 16.52 15.66
#